data_AF-A0A2P4QM07-F1
#
_entry.id   AF-A0A2P4QM07-F1
#
_cell.length_a   1.000
_cell.length_b   1.000
_cell.length_c   1.000
_cell.angle_alpha   90.00
_cell.angle_beta   90.00
_cell.angle_gamma   90.00
#
_symmetry.space_group_name_H-M   'P 1'
#
loop_
_entity.id
_entity.type
_entity.pdbx_description
1 polymer ?
#
loop_
_entity_poly.entity_id
_entity_poly.type
_entity_poly.pdbx_seq_one_letter_code
_entity_poly.pdbx_strand_id
1 'polypeptide(L)'
;MKICKWLRPKSNYKIPQLILDIINQCWDADPLKRPKADELGNLFTRLWSYCDKSDSLISEQAKEADEINKKSSSTVQSPLSSTSTLSYITHPQAVYTSRLLNFKNLPEPKNSNNDDLEYSDSLRMSFTKLDINSKGNYFCM
;
A
#
# COMPACT_ATOMS: atom_id res chain seq x y z
N MET A 1 14.58 17.47 2.43
CA MET A 1 13.30 16.74 2.28
C MET A 1 13.50 15.55 1.35
N LYS A 2 13.49 14.31 1.88
CA LYS A 2 13.79 13.08 1.10
C LYS A 2 12.70 12.74 0.07
N ILE A 3 11.44 13.04 0.39
CA ILE A 3 10.27 12.82 -0.49
C ILE A 3 10.37 13.65 -1.78
N CYS A 4 10.87 14.89 -1.70
CA CYS A 4 11.15 15.73 -2.87
C CYS A 4 12.24 15.18 -3.80
N LYS A 5 13.00 14.18 -3.34
CA LYS A 5 13.98 13.43 -4.14
C LYS A 5 13.45 12.06 -4.55
N TRP A 6 12.12 11.87 -4.52
CA TRP A 6 11.42 10.65 -4.93
C TRP A 6 11.77 9.40 -4.13
N LEU A 7 12.36 9.57 -2.94
CA LEU A 7 12.59 8.46 -2.03
C LEU A 7 11.28 8.08 -1.34
N ARG A 8 10.90 6.80 -1.46
CA ARG A 8 9.73 6.22 -0.81
C ARG A 8 10.12 5.56 0.52
N PRO A 9 9.28 5.67 1.57
CA PRO A 9 9.51 4.94 2.82
C PRO A 9 9.56 3.43 2.56
N LYS A 10 10.48 2.74 3.22
CA LYS A 10 10.49 1.28 3.30
C LYS A 10 9.71 0.86 4.55
N SER A 11 8.87 -0.17 4.46
CA SER A 11 8.23 -0.77 5.63
C SER A 11 9.24 -1.61 6.41
N ASN A 12 9.09 -1.63 7.73
CA ASN A 12 9.82 -2.52 8.63
C ASN A 12 9.09 -3.85 8.88
N TYR A 13 7.98 -4.08 8.17
CA TYR A 13 7.17 -5.29 8.21
C TYR A 13 6.85 -5.74 6.78
N LYS A 14 6.56 -7.03 6.63
CA LYS A 14 6.11 -7.63 5.38
C LYS A 14 4.71 -7.13 5.06
N ILE A 15 4.55 -6.58 3.87
CA ILE A 15 3.27 -6.18 3.29
C ILE A 15 2.83 -7.29 2.32
N PRO A 16 1.55 -7.71 2.32
CA PRO A 16 1.01 -8.61 1.30
C PRO A 16 1.31 -8.09 -0.11
N GLN A 17 1.76 -8.97 -1.01
CA GLN A 17 2.27 -8.56 -2.32
C GLN A 17 1.25 -7.73 -3.12
N LEU A 18 -0.03 -8.10 -3.07
CA LEU A 18 -1.10 -7.37 -3.73
C LEU A 18 -1.20 -5.91 -3.26
N ILE A 19 -1.05 -5.66 -1.95
CA ILE A 19 -1.08 -4.31 -1.38
C ILE A 19 0.18 -3.53 -1.80
N LEU A 20 1.34 -4.21 -1.83
CA LEU A 20 2.58 -3.60 -2.30
C LEU A 20 2.50 -3.17 -3.77
N ASP A 21 1.89 -3.99 -4.63
CA ASP A 21 1.67 -3.68 -6.04
C ASP A 21 0.73 -2.48 -6.23
N ILE A 22 -0.32 -2.38 -5.42
CA ILE A 22 -1.24 -1.22 -5.40
C ILE A 22 -0.48 0.05 -4.99
N ILE A 23 0.30 -0.03 -3.91
CA ILE A 23 1.11 1.10 -3.42
C ILE A 23 2.08 1.58 -4.51
N ASN A 24 2.77 0.65 -5.18
CA ASN A 24 3.72 0.97 -6.25
C ASN A 24 3.05 1.68 -7.43
N GLN A 25 1.85 1.26 -7.82
CA GLN A 25 1.11 1.88 -8.92
C GLN A 25 0.55 3.25 -8.53
N CYS A 26 0.10 3.43 -7.29
CA CYS A 26 -0.25 4.75 -6.76
C CYS A 26 0.95 5.71 -6.69
N TRP A 27 2.16 5.19 -6.56
CA TRP A 27 3.40 5.96 -6.44
C TRP A 27 4.11 6.25 -7.74
N ASP A 28 3.57 5.82 -8.88
CA ASP A 28 4.21 6.01 -10.18
C ASP A 28 4.46 7.51 -10.43
N ALA A 29 5.67 7.83 -10.89
CA ALA A 29 6.08 9.17 -11.27
C ALA A 29 5.22 9.72 -12.42
N ASP A 30 4.78 8.86 -13.34
CA ASP A 30 3.86 9.18 -14.43
C ASP A 30 2.41 9.19 -13.92
N PRO A 31 1.73 10.36 -13.89
CA PRO A 31 0.35 10.44 -13.44
C PRO A 31 -0.61 9.58 -14.26
N LEU A 32 -0.31 9.30 -15.53
CA LEU A 32 -1.17 8.49 -16.40
C LEU A 32 -1.14 7.00 -16.05
N LYS A 33 -0.10 6.55 -15.32
CA LYS A 33 0.03 5.17 -14.85
C LYS A 33 -0.58 4.96 -13.46
N ARG A 34 -1.02 6.03 -12.79
CA ARG A 34 -1.69 5.92 -11.49
C ARG A 34 -3.14 5.46 -11.69
N PRO A 35 -3.64 4.57 -10.81
CA PRO A 35 -5.05 4.20 -10.83
C PRO A 35 -5.91 5.41 -10.49
N LYS A 36 -7.14 5.45 -11.02
CA LYS A 36 -8.12 6.46 -10.61
C LYS A 36 -8.66 6.13 -9.22
N ALA A 37 -9.15 7.16 -8.53
CA ALA A 37 -9.66 7.00 -7.16
C ALA A 37 -10.90 6.09 -7.09
N ASP A 38 -11.79 6.15 -8.07
CA ASP A 38 -12.96 5.30 -8.20
C ASP A 38 -12.58 3.83 -8.49
N GLU A 39 -11.61 3.60 -9.38
CA GLU A 39 -11.06 2.27 -9.66
C GLU A 39 -10.44 1.65 -8.41
N LEU A 40 -9.68 2.45 -7.64
CA LEU A 40 -9.07 2.03 -6.38
C LEU A 40 -10.12 1.73 -5.31
N GLY A 41 -11.17 2.54 -5.22
CA GLY A 41 -12.30 2.30 -4.31
C GLY A 41 -13.02 0.99 -4.60
N ASN A 42 -13.32 0.72 -5.88
CA ASN A 42 -13.93 -0.53 -6.31
C ASN A 42 -13.05 -1.74 -5.99
N LEU A 43 -11.73 -1.60 -6.20
CA LEU A 43 -10.77 -2.65 -5.85
C LEU A 43 -10.82 -2.96 -4.36
N PHE A 44 -10.72 -1.95 -3.48
CA PHE A 44 -10.73 -2.20 -2.03
C PHE A 44 -12.05 -2.80 -1.54
N THR A 45 -13.20 -2.34 -2.04
CA THR A 45 -14.51 -2.95 -1.75
C THR A 45 -14.52 -4.43 -2.12
N ARG A 46 -13.95 -4.76 -3.29
CA ARG A 46 -13.85 -6.13 -3.75
C ARG A 46 -12.90 -6.95 -2.87
N LEU A 47 -11.71 -6.45 -2.56
CA LEU A 47 -10.77 -7.11 -1.66
C LEU A 47 -11.41 -7.43 -0.31
N TRP A 48 -12.15 -6.46 0.25
CA TRP A 48 -12.90 -6.63 1.50
C TRP A 48 -13.87 -7.81 1.42
N SER A 49 -14.62 -7.94 0.32
CA SER A 49 -15.58 -9.05 0.13
C SER A 49 -14.92 -10.44 -0.01
N TYR A 50 -13.63 -10.50 -0.33
CA TYR A 50 -12.86 -11.75 -0.42
C TYR A 50 -12.08 -12.07 0.85
N CYS A 51 -11.85 -11.10 1.74
CA CYS A 51 -11.16 -11.34 3.02
C CYS A 51 -11.88 -12.36 3.90
N ASP A 52 -13.21 -12.44 3.81
CA ASP A 52 -14.00 -13.43 4.57
C ASP A 52 -13.98 -14.83 3.96
N LYS A 53 -13.41 -15.01 2.76
CA LYS A 53 -13.29 -16.32 2.10
C LYS A 53 -11.96 -16.95 2.46
N SER A 54 -12.03 -18.09 3.16
CA SER A 54 -10.90 -18.81 3.74
C SER A 54 -9.75 -19.11 2.77
N ASP A 55 -10.05 -19.26 1.47
CA ASP A 55 -9.10 -19.76 0.46
C ASP A 55 -8.86 -18.79 -0.70
N SER A 56 -8.95 -17.48 -0.45
CA SER A 56 -8.55 -16.49 -1.46
C SER A 56 -7.03 -16.31 -1.47
N LEU A 57 -6.46 -15.99 -2.64
CA LEU A 57 -5.04 -15.58 -2.75
C LEU A 57 -4.69 -14.43 -1.77
N ILE A 58 -5.68 -13.59 -1.45
CA ILE A 58 -5.54 -12.46 -0.54
C ILE A 58 -5.38 -12.95 0.91
N SER A 59 -6.20 -13.92 1.34
CA SER A 59 -6.11 -14.48 2.69
C SER A 59 -4.79 -15.24 2.88
N GLU A 60 -4.29 -15.91 1.83
CA GLU A 60 -2.99 -16.58 1.84
C GLU A 60 -1.83 -15.57 2.00
N GLN A 61 -1.79 -14.52 1.17
CA GLN A 61 -0.76 -13.48 1.27
C GLN A 61 -0.80 -12.73 2.61
N ALA A 62 -2.01 -12.48 3.15
CA ALA A 62 -2.18 -11.86 4.46
C ALA A 62 -1.63 -12.77 5.57
N LYS A 63 -1.97 -14.06 5.54
CA LYS A 63 -1.48 -15.04 6.52
C LYS A 63 0.04 -15.19 6.46
N GLU A 64 0.63 -15.26 5.26
CA GLU A 64 2.08 -15.32 5.09
C GLU A 64 2.76 -14.09 5.70
N ALA A 65 2.28 -12.90 5.37
CA ALA A 65 2.80 -11.64 5.90
C ALA A 65 2.69 -11.61 7.43
N ASP A 66 1.54 -12.00 7.99
CA ASP A 66 1.32 -12.07 9.44
C ASP A 66 2.28 -13.04 10.13
N GLU A 67 2.50 -14.23 9.57
CA GLU A 67 3.43 -15.21 10.15
C GLU A 67 4.89 -14.70 10.14
N ILE A 68 5.31 -14.01 9.08
CA ILE A 68 6.64 -13.38 9.01
C ILE A 68 6.74 -12.22 10.02
N ASN A 69 5.69 -11.40 10.12
CA ASN A 69 5.65 -10.25 11.02
C ASN A 69 5.62 -10.66 12.48
N LYS A 70 4.94 -11.76 12.83
CA LYS A 70 4.96 -12.35 14.19
C LYS A 70 6.36 -12.89 14.54
N LYS A 71 7.05 -13.54 13.61
CA LYS A 71 8.40 -14.08 13.85
C LYS A 71 9.45 -12.97 14.04
N SER A 72 9.29 -11.84 13.36
CA SER A 72 10.15 -10.66 13.51
C SER A 72 9.76 -9.78 14.71
N SER A 73 8.60 -10.04 15.34
CA SER A 73 8.03 -9.28 16.47
C SER A 73 8.62 -9.62 17.85
N SER A 74 9.71 -10.37 17.96
CA SER A 74 10.46 -10.47 19.23
C SER A 74 11.01 -9.11 19.74
N THR A 75 10.77 -7.99 19.03
CA THR A 75 11.08 -6.63 19.51
C THR A 75 10.01 -5.56 19.24
N VAL A 76 8.86 -5.88 18.62
CA VAL A 76 7.82 -4.87 18.35
C VAL A 76 6.47 -5.38 18.83
N GLN A 77 5.99 -4.83 19.95
CA GLN A 77 4.60 -4.92 20.36
C GLN A 77 3.71 -4.46 19.20
N SER A 78 2.77 -5.32 18.78
CA SER A 78 1.66 -4.92 17.92
C SER A 78 1.03 -3.64 18.46
N PRO A 79 0.96 -2.54 17.69
CA PRO A 79 0.30 -1.30 18.13
C PRO A 79 -1.17 -1.51 18.51
N LEU A 80 -1.77 -2.61 18.02
CA LEU A 80 -3.19 -2.88 18.14
C LEU A 80 -3.63 -3.44 19.51
N SER A 81 -2.70 -3.94 20.35
CA SER A 81 -3.05 -4.56 21.64
C SER A 81 -2.88 -3.65 22.86
N SER A 82 -2.44 -2.41 22.67
CA SER A 82 -2.36 -1.45 23.76
C SER A 82 -3.42 -0.38 23.58
N THR A 83 -4.25 -0.19 24.61
CA THR A 83 -5.13 0.98 24.85
C THR A 83 -4.35 2.29 25.01
N SER A 84 -3.19 2.39 24.36
CA SER A 84 -2.33 3.56 24.27
C SER A 84 -3.10 4.62 23.48
N THR A 85 -3.64 5.60 24.21
CA THR A 85 -3.99 6.92 23.69
C THR A 85 -2.94 7.33 22.66
N LEU A 86 -3.33 7.37 21.38
CA LEU A 86 -2.45 7.75 20.28
C LEU A 86 -1.96 9.17 20.56
N SER A 87 -0.73 9.32 21.06
CA SER A 87 -0.17 10.63 21.35
C SER A 87 0.18 11.28 20.02
N TYR A 88 -0.66 12.21 19.56
CA TYR A 88 -0.37 13.01 18.38
C TYR A 88 0.75 14.00 18.72
N ILE A 89 2.00 13.53 18.61
CA ILE A 89 3.17 14.38 18.75
C ILE A 89 3.30 15.17 17.45
N THR A 90 3.09 16.48 17.54
CA THR A 90 3.38 17.39 16.43
C THR A 90 4.89 17.63 16.39
N HIS A 91 5.49 17.52 15.21
CA HIS A 91 6.90 17.85 15.06
C HIS A 91 7.04 19.38 15.16
N PRO A 92 8.01 19.93 15.92
CA PRO A 92 8.12 21.38 16.13
C PRO A 92 8.35 22.19 14.85
N GLN A 93 8.78 21.54 13.76
CA GLN A 93 8.93 22.15 12.44
C GLN A 93 7.74 21.91 11.49
N ALA A 94 6.73 21.16 11.91
CA ALA A 94 5.56 20.88 11.09
C ALA A 94 4.59 22.06 11.13
N VAL A 95 4.18 22.51 9.95
CA VAL A 95 3.14 23.53 9.77
C VAL A 95 1.90 22.82 9.28
N TYR A 96 0.83 22.85 10.09
CA TYR A 96 -0.45 22.17 9.81
C TYR A 96 -1.48 23.09 9.16
N THR A 97 -1.13 24.36 8.93
CA THR A 97 -1.92 25.31 8.15
C THR A 97 -1.48 25.31 6.69
N SER A 98 -2.38 25.76 5.81
CA SER A 98 -2.06 25.90 4.39
C SER A 98 -0.91 26.90 4.19
N ARG A 99 0.01 26.57 3.29
CA ARG A 99 1.12 27.44 2.91
C ARG A 99 1.51 27.19 1.46
N LEU A 100 1.99 28.22 0.79
CA LEU A 100 2.54 28.08 -0.55
C LEU A 100 3.87 27.31 -0.49
N LEU A 101 3.98 26.26 -1.31
CA LEU A 101 5.22 25.49 -1.45
C LEU A 101 6.02 26.04 -2.64
N ASN A 102 7.31 26.28 -2.46
CA ASN A 102 8.21 26.71 -3.53
C ASN A 102 8.81 25.49 -4.23
N PHE A 103 8.46 25.30 -5.51
CA PHE A 103 8.85 24.13 -6.30
C PHE A 103 9.95 24.39 -7.33
N LYS A 104 10.55 25.59 -7.35
CA LYS A 104 11.46 26.05 -8.43
C LYS A 104 12.68 25.15 -8.70
N ASN A 105 13.10 24.33 -7.73
CA ASN A 105 14.32 23.51 -7.82
C ASN A 105 14.06 22.02 -7.51
N LEU A 106 12.87 21.50 -7.84
CA LEU A 106 12.60 20.07 -7.68
C LEU A 106 13.18 19.27 -8.85
N PRO A 107 13.77 18.09 -8.60
CA PRO A 107 14.16 17.17 -9.65
C PRO A 107 12.93 16.62 -10.36
N GLU A 108 13.10 16.21 -11.62
CA GLU A 108 12.03 15.55 -12.38
C GLU A 108 11.51 14.30 -11.65
N PRO A 109 10.19 14.02 -11.71
CA PRO A 109 9.61 12.79 -11.21
C PRO A 109 10.32 11.56 -11.76
N LYS A 110 10.84 10.73 -10.85
CA LYS A 110 11.48 9.46 -11.21
C LYS A 110 10.99 8.35 -10.27
N ASN A 111 10.68 7.20 -10.83
CA ASN A 111 10.41 6.00 -10.04
C ASN A 111 11.70 5.57 -9.32
N SER A 112 11.60 5.19 -8.04
CA SER A 112 12.74 4.61 -7.33
C SER A 112 13.15 3.31 -8.03
N ASN A 113 14.44 3.13 -8.29
CA ASN A 113 14.94 1.84 -8.76
C ASN A 113 14.65 0.81 -7.66
N ASN A 114 13.76 -0.14 -7.94
CA ASN A 114 13.36 -1.21 -7.02
C ASN A 114 14.39 -2.34 -7.03
N ASP A 115 15.69 -2.03 -7.09
CA ASP A 115 16.76 -3.01 -7.29
C ASP A 115 16.91 -4.01 -6.12
N ASP A 116 16.21 -3.80 -5.01
CA ASP A 116 16.20 -4.69 -3.83
C ASP A 116 14.96 -5.62 -3.74
N LEU A 117 14.00 -5.53 -4.66
CA LEU A 117 12.80 -6.38 -4.62
C LEU A 117 13.01 -7.59 -5.54
N GLU A 118 13.29 -8.74 -4.94
CA GLU A 118 13.27 -10.03 -5.61
C GLU A 118 11.82 -10.32 -6.03
N TYR A 119 11.49 -9.84 -7.22
CA TYR A 119 10.15 -9.85 -7.79
C TYR A 119 9.97 -11.16 -8.55
N SER A 120 9.13 -12.06 -8.02
CA SER A 120 8.65 -13.17 -8.84
C SER A 120 7.71 -12.60 -9.92
N ASP A 121 8.15 -12.61 -11.17
CA ASP A 121 7.33 -12.25 -12.33
C ASP A 121 6.03 -13.07 -12.42
N SER A 122 5.92 -14.21 -11.72
CA SER A 122 4.71 -15.02 -11.67
C SER A 122 3.60 -14.47 -10.76
N LEU A 123 3.90 -13.49 -9.89
CA LEU A 123 2.95 -12.90 -8.93
C LEU A 123 2.52 -11.47 -9.31
N ARG A 124 2.96 -10.98 -10.48
CA ARG A 124 2.56 -9.68 -11.02
C ARG A 124 1.08 -9.68 -11.38
N MET A 125 0.25 -9.30 -10.42
CA MET A 125 -1.18 -9.11 -10.66
C MET A 125 -1.38 -7.72 -11.28
N SER A 126 -1.69 -7.66 -12.57
CA SER A 126 -2.15 -6.40 -13.14
C SER A 126 -3.59 -6.14 -12.69
N PHE A 127 -3.94 -4.88 -12.43
CA PHE A 127 -5.31 -4.46 -12.11
C PHE A 127 -6.33 -4.98 -13.14
N THR A 128 -5.89 -5.11 -14.38
CA THR A 128 -6.66 -5.65 -15.52
C THR A 128 -6.77 -7.18 -15.54
N LYS A 129 -5.90 -7.92 -14.83
CA LYS A 129 -5.93 -9.39 -14.74
C LYS A 129 -6.78 -9.92 -13.59
N LEU A 130 -7.31 -9.04 -12.73
CA LEU A 130 -8.40 -9.40 -11.82
C LEU A 130 -9.74 -9.54 -12.58
N ASP A 131 -9.71 -10.18 -13.75
CA ASP A 131 -10.88 -10.74 -14.43
C ASP A 131 -11.28 -12.02 -13.69
N ILE A 132 -11.81 -11.86 -12.48
CA ILE A 132 -12.63 -12.92 -11.86
C ILE A 132 -13.98 -12.85 -12.56
N ASN A 133 -14.03 -13.40 -13.77
CA ASN A 133 -15.29 -13.76 -14.42
C ASN A 133 -16.01 -14.76 -13.53
N SER A 134 -16.89 -14.27 -12.66
CA SER A 134 -18.12 -14.98 -12.39
C SER A 134 -19.27 -14.00 -12.60
N LYS A 135 -20.04 -14.23 -13.66
CA LYS A 135 -21.42 -13.81 -13.74
C LYS A 135 -22.07 -14.01 -12.37
N GLY A 136 -22.43 -12.91 -11.73
CA GLY A 136 -22.97 -12.95 -10.38
C GLY A 136 -23.30 -11.53 -9.95
N ASN A 137 -24.44 -11.04 -10.44
CA ASN A 137 -25.06 -9.83 -9.91
C ASN A 137 -25.25 -10.01 -8.40
N TYR A 138 -24.47 -9.31 -7.59
CA TYR A 138 -24.84 -9.05 -6.21
C TYR A 138 -24.66 -7.56 -5.95
N PHE A 139 -25.78 -6.85 -6.11
CA PHE A 139 -26.08 -5.66 -5.34
C PHE A 139 -25.99 -6.03 -3.86
N CYS A 140 -25.25 -5.26 -3.07
CA CYS A 140 -25.47 -5.21 -1.63
C CYS A 140 -25.87 -3.79 -1.27
N MET A 141 -27.10 -3.69 -0.75
CA MET A 141 -27.70 -2.53 -0.10
C MET A 141 -27.03 -2.29 1.26
#